data_AF-A0A7V3KY29-F1
#
_entry.id   AF-A0A7V3KY29-F1
#
_cell.length_a   1.000
_cell.length_b   1.000
_cell.length_c   1.000
_cell.angle_alpha   90.00
_cell.angle_beta   90.00
_cell.angle_gamma   90.00
#
_symmetry.space_group_name_H-M   'P 1'
#
loop_
_entity.id
_entity.type
_entity.pdbx_description
1 polymer ?
#
loop_
_entity_poly.entity_id
_entity_poly.type
_entity_poly.pdbx_seq_one_letter_code
_entity_poly.pdbx_strand_id
1 'polypeptide(L)'
;IKEDRNFIPAFVTLGDICQRLGDSEEASQIWRKALDTSGNPVFLERLEGLYLAQANPQKILEIYHEALRKRPEDTVLRFFYSRLLVRMEMIDEALAQLRELEISGASFPELFILMGQALHRRGDTSSAIDSYEKALDALKVSLPPYTCSICAQTKGEWSSYCEGCKNWGTFTVKLPEAARIVPAIPFYNYPVNF
;
A
#
# COMPACT_ATOMS: atom_id res chain seq x y z
N ILE A 1 26.94 15.89 5.06
CA ILE A 1 25.98 15.65 6.17
C ILE A 1 26.01 16.76 7.26
N LYS A 2 27.08 17.56 7.39
CA LYS A 2 27.12 18.63 8.42
C LYS A 2 26.18 19.83 8.17
N GLU A 3 25.74 20.09 6.93
CA GLU A 3 24.97 21.31 6.60
C GLU A 3 23.44 21.14 6.56
N ASP A 4 22.92 19.92 6.40
CA ASP A 4 21.49 19.62 6.58
C ASP A 4 21.33 18.19 7.12
N ARG A 5 20.84 18.08 8.36
CA ARG A 5 20.62 16.80 9.06
C ARG A 5 19.36 16.06 8.58
N ASN A 6 18.53 16.71 7.76
CA ASN A 6 17.29 16.15 7.21
C ASN A 6 17.34 15.98 5.68
N PHE A 7 18.51 16.12 5.04
CA PHE A 7 18.64 15.89 3.60
C PHE A 7 18.54 14.39 3.27
N ILE A 8 17.30 13.90 3.17
CA ILE A 8 16.90 12.50 2.98
C ILE A 8 17.74 11.80 1.89
N PRO A 9 17.95 12.38 0.69
CA PRO A 9 18.69 11.69 -0.37
C PRO A 9 20.12 11.32 0.01
N ALA A 10 20.81 12.14 0.83
CA ALA A 10 22.17 11.81 1.26
C ALA A 10 22.22 10.61 2.21
N PHE A 11 21.28 10.52 3.15
CA PHE A 11 21.20 9.39 4.08
C PHE A 11 20.79 8.10 3.36
N VAL A 12 19.86 8.18 2.42
CA VAL A 12 19.51 7.04 1.55
C VAL A 12 20.73 6.59 0.77
N THR A 13 21.37 7.50 0.03
CA THR A 13 22.52 7.18 -0.83
C THR A 13 23.69 6.62 -0.04
N LEU A 14 24.01 7.20 1.12
CA LEU A 14 25.12 6.73 1.95
C LEU A 14 24.86 5.32 2.47
N GLY A 15 23.69 5.05 3.05
CA GLY A 15 23.37 3.70 3.51
C GLY A 15 23.29 2.68 2.36
N ASP A 16 22.77 3.07 1.19
CA ASP A 16 22.73 2.22 -0.01
C ASP A 16 24.16 1.90 -0.52
N ILE A 17 25.13 2.79 -0.32
CA ILE A 17 26.55 2.53 -0.60
C ILE A 17 27.13 1.57 0.43
N CYS A 18 26.95 1.83 1.73
CA CYS A 18 27.45 0.96 2.81
C CYS A 18 26.92 -0.48 2.65
N GLN A 19 25.62 -0.64 2.37
CA GLN A 19 25.01 -1.95 2.11
C GLN A 19 25.67 -2.67 0.92
N ARG A 20 25.91 -1.96 -0.20
CA ARG A 20 26.58 -2.54 -1.38
C ARG A 20 28.02 -2.92 -1.13
N LEU A 21 28.70 -2.25 -0.21
CA LEU A 21 30.05 -2.57 0.24
C LEU A 21 30.09 -3.74 1.25
N GLY A 22 28.93 -4.28 1.63
CA GLY A 22 28.81 -5.37 2.59
C GLY A 22 28.71 -4.91 4.05
N ASP A 23 28.83 -3.61 4.32
CA ASP A 23 28.69 -3.04 5.66
C ASP A 23 27.22 -2.78 6.00
N SER A 24 26.51 -3.89 6.23
CA SER A 24 25.08 -3.89 6.55
C SER A 24 24.78 -3.22 7.90
N GLU A 25 25.71 -3.32 8.85
CA GLU A 25 25.53 -2.75 10.18
C GLU A 25 25.60 -1.23 10.11
N GLU A 26 26.62 -0.67 9.45
CA GLU A 26 26.73 0.78 9.25
C GLU A 26 25.52 1.32 8.46
N ALA A 27 25.10 0.63 7.39
CA ALA A 27 23.92 1.01 6.61
C ALA A 27 22.66 1.11 7.49
N SER A 28 22.44 0.09 8.35
CA SER A 28 21.29 0.07 9.25
C SER A 28 21.33 1.22 10.27
N GLN A 29 22.50 1.58 10.79
CA GLN A 29 22.66 2.68 11.74
C GLN A 29 22.39 4.03 11.08
N ILE A 30 22.88 4.24 9.85
CA ILE A 30 22.63 5.45 9.07
C ILE A 30 21.13 5.64 8.85
N TRP A 31 20.44 4.62 8.33
CA TRP A 31 19.00 4.71 8.08
C TRP A 31 18.18 4.82 9.36
N ARG A 32 18.53 4.09 10.43
CA ARG A 32 17.82 4.18 11.72
C ARG A 32 17.93 5.57 12.34
N LYS A 33 19.12 6.17 12.30
CA LYS A 33 19.31 7.56 12.76
C LYS A 33 18.50 8.55 11.93
N ALA A 34 18.45 8.35 10.61
CA ALA A 34 17.68 9.20 9.72
C ALA A 34 16.16 9.04 9.94
N LEU A 35 15.68 7.81 10.17
CA LEU A 35 14.30 7.52 10.58
C LEU A 35 13.91 8.21 11.89
N ASP A 36 14.78 8.15 12.89
CA ASP A 36 14.55 8.78 14.20
C ASP A 36 14.48 10.31 14.08
N THR A 37 15.27 10.91 13.18
CA THR A 37 15.36 12.37 13.02
C THR A 37 14.25 12.92 12.12
N SER A 38 13.99 12.27 10.98
CA SER A 38 13.08 12.80 9.96
C SER A 38 11.70 12.14 9.95
N GLY A 39 11.54 10.96 10.55
CA GLY A 39 10.31 10.17 10.45
C GLY A 39 9.93 9.73 9.05
N ASN A 40 10.85 9.82 8.08
CA ASN A 40 10.51 9.52 6.68
C ASN A 40 10.44 8.00 6.46
N PRO A 41 9.33 7.48 5.88
CA PRO A 41 9.13 6.04 5.73
C PRO A 41 10.12 5.37 4.76
N VAL A 42 10.82 6.12 3.90
CA VAL A 42 11.85 5.54 3.02
C VAL A 42 12.91 4.76 3.80
N PHE A 43 13.24 5.21 5.01
CA PHE A 43 14.21 4.52 5.86
C PHE A 43 13.65 3.24 6.46
N LEU A 44 12.34 3.15 6.72
CA LEU A 44 11.69 1.90 7.11
C LEU A 44 11.79 0.87 5.98
N GLU A 45 11.50 1.27 4.74
CA GLU A 45 11.57 0.37 3.59
C GLU A 45 12.99 -0.17 3.37
N ARG A 46 14.02 0.68 3.56
CA ARG A 46 15.42 0.24 3.49
C ARG A 46 15.78 -0.74 4.61
N LEU A 47 15.36 -0.46 5.84
CA LEU A 47 15.61 -1.35 6.99
C LEU A 47 14.85 -2.68 6.84
N GLU A 48 13.60 -2.66 6.36
CA GLU A 48 12.84 -3.86 6.01
C GLU A 48 13.57 -4.69 4.96
N GLY A 49 13.96 -4.08 3.84
CA GLY A 49 14.67 -4.76 2.77
C GLY A 49 15.96 -5.41 3.26
N LEU A 50 16.72 -4.71 4.11
CA LEU A 50 17.94 -5.23 4.72
C LEU A 50 17.67 -6.45 5.61
N TYR A 51 16.79 -6.32 6.60
CA TYR A 51 16.61 -7.35 7.62
C TYR A 51 15.82 -8.56 7.11
N LEU A 52 14.89 -8.38 6.18
CA LEU A 52 14.21 -9.49 5.52
C LEU A 52 15.16 -10.26 4.61
N ALA A 53 16.06 -9.59 3.88
CA ALA A 53 17.08 -10.27 3.07
C ALA A 53 18.08 -11.07 3.91
N GLN A 54 18.32 -10.66 5.16
CA GLN A 54 19.15 -11.38 6.12
C GLN A 54 18.42 -12.48 6.89
N ALA A 55 17.15 -12.76 6.57
CA ALA A 55 16.30 -13.69 7.31
C ALA A 55 16.24 -13.37 8.83
N ASN A 56 16.31 -12.08 9.18
CA ASN A 56 16.22 -11.60 10.56
C ASN A 56 15.02 -10.66 10.75
N PRO A 57 13.78 -11.18 10.65
CA PRO A 57 12.57 -10.37 10.80
C PRO A 57 12.43 -9.77 12.22
N GLN A 58 13.06 -10.36 13.23
CA GLN A 58 12.96 -9.89 14.61
C GLN A 58 13.52 -8.47 14.79
N LYS A 59 14.67 -8.18 14.16
CA LYS A 59 15.28 -6.84 14.25
C LYS A 59 14.38 -5.74 13.66
N ILE A 60 13.67 -6.01 12.57
CA ILE A 60 12.79 -5.01 11.98
C ILE A 60 11.51 -4.82 12.80
N LEU A 61 10.97 -5.90 13.39
CA LEU A 61 9.85 -5.81 14.35
C LEU A 61 10.21 -4.94 15.56
N GLU A 62 11.41 -5.10 16.13
CA GLU A 62 11.90 -4.27 17.23
C GLU A 62 11.99 -2.79 16.84
N ILE A 63 12.48 -2.48 15.63
CA ILE A 63 12.54 -1.11 15.11
C ILE A 63 11.15 -0.50 15.02
N TYR A 64 10.16 -1.24 14.52
CA TYR A 64 8.78 -0.78 14.46
C TYR A 64 8.19 -0.52 15.84
N HIS A 65 8.37 -1.46 16.78
CA HIS A 65 7.90 -1.29 18.16
C HIS A 65 8.51 -0.07 18.83
N GLU A 66 9.82 0.13 18.70
CA GLU A 66 10.49 1.29 19.26
C GLU A 66 10.02 2.61 18.63
N ALA A 67 9.88 2.63 17.29
CA ALA A 67 9.43 3.81 16.58
C ALA A 67 7.98 4.17 16.98
N LEU A 68 7.09 3.19 17.10
CA LEU A 68 5.70 3.40 17.53
C LEU A 68 5.63 3.79 19.01
N ARG A 69 6.51 3.28 19.86
CA ARG A 69 6.61 3.73 21.26
C ARG A 69 7.00 5.21 21.35
N LYS A 70 7.89 5.68 20.47
CA LYS A 70 8.29 7.10 20.40
C LYS A 70 7.21 7.98 19.77
N ARG A 71 6.46 7.46 18.80
CA ARG A 71 5.43 8.18 18.04
C ARG A 71 4.14 7.33 17.97
N PRO A 72 3.38 7.22 19.07
CA PRO A 72 2.22 6.32 19.13
C PRO A 72 1.10 6.72 18.15
N GLU A 73 0.96 8.01 17.87
CA GLU A 73 -0.07 8.56 16.97
C GLU A 73 0.36 8.62 15.50
N ASP A 74 1.54 8.08 15.15
CA ASP A 74 2.06 8.10 13.78
C ASP A 74 1.34 7.05 12.91
N THR A 75 0.27 7.50 12.23
CA THR A 75 -0.56 6.66 11.36
C THR A 75 0.22 6.11 10.17
N VAL A 76 1.22 6.83 9.66
CA VAL A 76 2.08 6.35 8.58
C VAL A 76 2.91 5.18 9.09
N LEU A 77 3.58 5.35 10.22
CA LEU A 77 4.37 4.27 10.83
C LEU A 77 3.51 3.03 11.15
N ARG A 78 2.29 3.23 11.67
CA ARG A 78 1.36 2.14 11.97
C ARG A 78 0.88 1.42 10.70
N PHE A 79 0.65 2.14 9.60
CA PHE A 79 0.30 1.53 8.31
C PHE A 79 1.43 0.66 7.77
N PHE A 80 2.65 1.19 7.78
CA PHE A 80 3.84 0.46 7.34
C PHE A 80 4.11 -0.77 8.23
N TYR A 81 3.92 -0.65 9.54
CA TYR A 81 4.02 -1.78 10.47
C TYR A 81 3.00 -2.87 10.13
N SER A 82 1.73 -2.49 9.94
CA SER A 82 0.66 -3.40 9.55
C SER A 82 0.99 -4.13 8.24
N ARG A 83 1.55 -3.41 7.26
CA ARG A 83 1.96 -3.98 5.98
C ARG A 83 3.05 -5.03 6.13
N LEU A 84 4.04 -4.77 6.99
CA LEU A 84 5.07 -5.75 7.34
C LEU A 84 4.46 -6.97 8.03
N LEU A 85 3.55 -6.79 8.98
CA LEU A 85 2.88 -7.88 9.70
C LEU A 85 2.09 -8.79 8.76
N VAL A 86 1.34 -8.23 7.80
CA VAL A 86 0.65 -9.01 6.76
C VAL A 86 1.65 -9.83 5.94
N ARG A 87 2.78 -9.23 5.56
CA ARG A 87 3.84 -9.92 4.80
C ARG A 87 4.46 -11.09 5.58
N MET A 88 4.52 -11.00 6.90
CA MET A 88 5.06 -12.04 7.77
C MET A 88 4.00 -13.05 8.27
N GLU A 89 2.79 -13.04 7.71
CA GLU A 89 1.66 -13.88 8.14
C GLU A 89 1.25 -13.68 9.61
N MET A 90 1.61 -12.55 10.21
CA MET A 90 1.18 -12.13 11.56
C MET A 90 -0.19 -11.44 11.47
N ILE A 91 -1.17 -12.17 10.95
CA ILE A 91 -2.43 -11.61 10.45
C ILE A 91 -3.27 -10.94 11.54
N ASP A 92 -3.40 -11.56 12.72
CA ASP A 92 -4.22 -11.00 13.79
C ASP A 92 -3.65 -9.70 14.36
N GLU A 93 -2.32 -9.61 14.48
CA GLU A 93 -1.66 -8.38 14.91
C GLU A 93 -1.79 -7.29 13.84
N ALA A 94 -1.63 -7.65 12.55
CA ALA A 94 -1.84 -6.71 11.45
C ALA A 94 -3.25 -6.11 11.51
N LEU A 95 -4.28 -6.95 11.68
CA LEU A 95 -5.67 -6.49 11.78
C LEU A 95 -5.91 -5.62 13.01
N ALA A 96 -5.23 -5.86 14.13
CA ALA A 96 -5.31 -4.97 15.28
C ALA A 96 -4.76 -3.57 14.94
N GLN A 97 -3.59 -3.49 14.31
CA GLN A 97 -2.99 -2.21 13.92
C GLN A 97 -3.79 -1.47 12.85
N LEU A 98 -4.38 -2.20 11.88
CA LEU A 98 -5.25 -1.61 10.86
C LEU A 98 -6.57 -1.09 11.43
N ARG A 99 -7.15 -1.78 12.41
CA ARG A 99 -8.35 -1.28 13.12
C ARG A 99 -8.05 0.01 13.88
N GLU A 100 -6.90 0.11 14.53
CA GLU A 100 -6.46 1.35 15.18
C GLU A 100 -6.30 2.50 14.18
N LEU A 101 -5.92 2.22 12.92
CA LEU A 101 -5.91 3.24 11.86
C LEU A 101 -7.32 3.67 11.48
N GLU A 102 -8.22 2.71 11.24
CA GLU A 102 -9.62 3.00 10.90
C GLU A 102 -10.30 3.84 12.00
N ILE A 103 -10.09 3.50 13.29
CA ILE A 103 -10.63 4.23 14.44
C ILE A 103 -10.08 5.66 14.53
N SER A 104 -8.82 5.89 14.15
CA SER A 104 -8.24 7.23 14.11
C SER A 104 -8.81 8.12 12.99
N GLY A 105 -9.72 7.59 12.17
CA GLY A 105 -10.36 8.30 11.06
C GLY A 105 -9.54 8.27 9.76
N ALA A 106 -8.48 7.46 9.70
CA ALA A 106 -7.74 7.25 8.48
C ALA A 106 -8.65 6.57 7.44
N SER A 107 -8.81 7.20 6.28
CA SER A 107 -9.64 6.69 5.18
C SER A 107 -8.92 6.92 3.87
N PHE A 108 -8.26 5.87 3.40
CA PHE A 108 -7.59 5.84 2.10
C PHE A 108 -7.62 4.40 1.55
N PRO A 109 -7.59 4.24 0.21
CA PRO A 109 -7.79 2.93 -0.42
C PRO A 109 -6.84 1.84 0.07
N GLU A 110 -5.57 2.17 0.25
CA GLU A 110 -4.52 1.21 0.60
C GLU A 110 -4.73 0.60 2.00
N LEU A 111 -5.32 1.35 2.94
CA LEU A 111 -5.71 0.82 4.26
C LEU A 111 -6.71 -0.31 4.09
N PHE A 112 -7.78 -0.05 3.34
CA PHE A 112 -8.87 -1.01 3.15
C PHE A 112 -8.46 -2.21 2.28
N ILE A 113 -7.60 -1.99 1.28
CA ILE A 113 -6.99 -3.08 0.50
C ILE A 113 -6.18 -4.00 1.42
N LEU A 114 -5.36 -3.43 2.30
CA LEU A 114 -4.51 -4.21 3.21
C LEU A 114 -5.34 -4.95 4.27
N MET A 115 -6.42 -4.34 4.78
CA MET A 115 -7.41 -5.02 5.64
C MET A 115 -8.06 -6.19 4.91
N GLY A 116 -8.51 -5.99 3.67
CA GLY A 116 -9.11 -7.05 2.86
C GLY A 116 -8.13 -8.22 2.63
N GLN A 117 -6.86 -7.91 2.34
CA GLN A 117 -5.82 -8.94 2.17
C GLN A 117 -5.59 -9.74 3.45
N ALA A 118 -5.50 -9.05 4.60
CA ALA A 118 -5.32 -9.70 5.90
C ALA A 118 -6.52 -10.58 6.27
N LEU A 119 -7.76 -10.08 6.11
CA LEU A 119 -8.99 -10.83 6.38
C LEU A 119 -9.11 -12.06 5.47
N HIS A 120 -8.76 -11.91 4.19
CA HIS A 120 -8.76 -13.03 3.25
C HIS A 120 -7.76 -14.12 3.66
N ARG A 121 -6.53 -13.75 4.06
CA ARG A 121 -5.53 -14.69 4.59
C ARG A 121 -6.00 -15.38 5.89
N ARG A 122 -6.79 -14.69 6.70
CA ARG A 122 -7.44 -15.25 7.91
C ARG A 122 -8.59 -16.22 7.58
N GLY A 123 -9.04 -16.30 6.33
CA GLY A 123 -10.21 -17.07 5.89
C GLY A 123 -11.55 -16.34 6.03
N ASP A 124 -11.54 -15.09 6.50
CA ASP A 124 -12.73 -14.25 6.68
C ASP A 124 -13.10 -13.54 5.39
N THR A 125 -13.59 -14.33 4.42
CA THR A 125 -13.85 -13.85 3.06
C THR A 125 -14.95 -12.80 3.01
N SER A 126 -15.96 -12.90 3.88
CA SER A 126 -17.05 -11.92 3.99
C SER A 126 -16.51 -10.53 4.34
N SER A 127 -15.78 -10.39 5.44
CA SER A 127 -15.26 -9.08 5.84
C SER A 127 -14.14 -8.59 4.93
N ALA A 128 -13.45 -9.49 4.23
CA ALA A 128 -12.51 -9.11 3.17
C ALA A 128 -13.21 -8.38 2.02
N ILE A 129 -14.37 -8.89 1.57
CA ILE A 129 -15.20 -8.24 0.53
C ILE A 129 -15.62 -6.85 0.99
N ASP A 130 -16.18 -6.73 2.20
CA ASP A 130 -16.60 -5.42 2.75
C ASP A 130 -15.44 -4.42 2.76
N SER A 131 -14.23 -4.88 3.09
CA SER A 131 -13.03 -4.03 3.08
C SER A 131 -12.65 -3.61 1.65
N TYR A 132 -12.70 -4.51 0.67
CA TYR A 132 -12.43 -4.14 -0.72
C TYR A 132 -13.49 -3.19 -1.30
N GLU A 133 -14.76 -3.32 -0.90
CA GLU A 133 -15.81 -2.37 -1.27
C GLU A 133 -15.51 -0.97 -0.73
N LYS A 134 -15.14 -0.85 0.56
CA LYS A 134 -14.68 0.42 1.14
C LYS A 134 -13.49 1.03 0.37
N ALA A 135 -12.57 0.20 -0.11
CA ALA A 135 -11.45 0.66 -0.92
C ALA A 135 -11.89 1.27 -2.25
N LEU A 136 -12.84 0.62 -2.94
CA LEU A 136 -13.42 1.10 -4.20
C LEU A 136 -14.19 2.42 -4.00
N ASP A 137 -14.95 2.51 -2.91
CA ASP A 137 -15.65 3.73 -2.53
C ASP A 137 -14.67 4.89 -2.23
N ALA A 138 -13.59 4.61 -1.49
CA ALA A 138 -12.55 5.60 -1.19
C ALA A 138 -11.82 6.10 -2.44
N LEU A 139 -11.60 5.22 -3.42
CA LEU A 139 -11.05 5.57 -4.74
C LEU A 139 -12.04 6.38 -5.59
N LYS A 140 -13.32 6.44 -5.21
CA LYS A 140 -14.42 6.94 -6.04
C LYS A 140 -14.34 6.37 -7.45
N VAL A 141 -13.99 5.09 -7.59
CA VAL A 141 -13.94 4.44 -8.91
C VAL A 141 -15.37 4.42 -9.44
N SER A 142 -15.70 5.38 -10.30
CA SER A 142 -16.92 5.29 -11.08
C SER A 142 -16.67 4.26 -12.19
N LEU A 143 -17.51 3.23 -12.21
CA LEU A 143 -17.54 2.35 -13.37
C LEU A 143 -17.86 3.22 -14.61
N PRO A 144 -17.15 3.03 -15.73
CA PRO A 144 -17.42 3.80 -16.93
C PRO A 144 -18.88 3.60 -17.34
N PRO A 145 -19.60 4.70 -17.63
CA PRO A 145 -21.03 4.62 -17.88
C PRO A 145 -21.32 3.88 -19.18
N TYR A 146 -22.48 3.23 -19.24
CA TYR A 146 -23.01 2.72 -20.49
C TYR A 146 -23.33 3.89 -21.41
N THR A 147 -22.75 3.91 -22.59
CA THR A 147 -22.90 4.97 -23.58
C THR A 147 -23.57 4.41 -24.84
N CYS A 148 -24.63 5.06 -25.31
CA CYS A 148 -25.28 4.71 -26.57
C CYS A 148 -24.31 4.93 -27.74
N SER A 149 -24.08 3.90 -28.55
CA SER A 149 -23.17 3.94 -29.70
C SER A 149 -23.63 4.89 -30.82
N ILE A 150 -24.91 5.26 -30.85
CA ILE A 150 -25.51 6.11 -31.89
C ILE A 150 -25.58 7.58 -31.46
N CYS A 151 -26.17 7.89 -30.30
CA CYS A 151 -26.40 9.27 -29.86
C CYS A 151 -25.59 9.71 -28.65
N ALA A 152 -24.69 8.85 -28.14
CA ALA A 152 -23.83 9.14 -27.00
C ALA A 152 -24.53 9.44 -25.65
N GLN A 153 -25.83 9.14 -25.51
CA GLN A 153 -26.51 9.16 -24.21
C GLN A 153 -25.80 8.24 -23.21
N THR A 154 -25.61 8.66 -21.96
CA THR A 154 -24.98 7.87 -20.90
C THR A 154 -25.98 7.41 -19.83
N LYS A 155 -25.77 6.21 -19.27
CA LYS A 155 -26.50 5.66 -18.11
C LYS A 155 -25.52 4.96 -17.16
N GLY A 156 -25.80 5.00 -15.86
CA GLY A 156 -25.01 4.28 -14.84
C GLY A 156 -25.25 2.77 -14.85
N GLU A 157 -26.44 2.33 -15.27
CA GLU A 157 -26.83 0.94 -15.42
C GLU A 157 -27.12 0.60 -16.89
N TRP A 158 -26.98 -0.67 -17.25
CA TRP A 158 -27.25 -1.13 -18.61
C TRP A 158 -28.74 -1.02 -18.94
N SER A 159 -29.06 -0.59 -20.17
CA SER A 159 -30.43 -0.50 -20.67
C SER A 159 -30.51 -1.07 -22.08
N SER A 160 -31.55 -1.86 -22.35
CA SER A 160 -31.76 -2.48 -23.67
C SER A 160 -32.26 -1.50 -24.73
N TYR A 161 -32.76 -0.33 -24.33
CA TYR A 161 -33.37 0.67 -25.21
C TYR A 161 -32.86 2.08 -24.91
N CYS A 162 -32.45 2.79 -25.95
CA CYS A 162 -32.01 4.18 -25.85
C CYS A 162 -33.18 5.14 -26.10
N GLU A 163 -33.56 5.90 -25.07
CA GLU A 163 -34.63 6.91 -25.15
C GLU A 163 -34.27 8.09 -26.05
N GLY A 164 -32.97 8.44 -26.16
CA GLY A 164 -32.51 9.54 -27.00
C GLY A 164 -32.64 9.26 -28.50
N CYS A 165 -32.18 8.10 -28.98
CA CYS A 165 -32.25 7.75 -30.41
C CYS A 165 -33.33 6.71 -30.76
N LYS A 166 -34.09 6.22 -29.78
CA LYS A 166 -35.16 5.22 -29.94
C LYS A 166 -34.72 3.90 -30.60
N ASN A 167 -33.49 3.47 -30.33
CA ASN A 167 -32.93 2.22 -30.85
C ASN A 167 -32.65 1.22 -29.73
N TRP A 168 -32.70 -0.06 -30.06
CA TRP A 168 -32.43 -1.17 -29.15
C TRP A 168 -30.96 -1.61 -29.24
N GLY A 169 -30.41 -2.12 -28.13
CA GLY A 169 -29.10 -2.76 -28.09
C GLY A 169 -27.91 -1.82 -28.35
N THR A 170 -28.07 -0.52 -28.17
CA THR A 170 -27.04 0.48 -28.51
C THR A 170 -26.13 0.86 -27.34
N PHE A 171 -26.53 0.59 -26.09
CA PHE A 171 -25.72 0.91 -24.91
C PHE A 171 -24.55 -0.06 -24.76
N THR A 172 -23.33 0.48 -24.81
CA THR A 172 -22.08 -0.25 -24.60
C THR A 172 -21.19 0.52 -23.62
N VAL A 173 -20.29 -0.17 -22.93
CA VAL A 173 -19.23 0.51 -22.17
C VAL A 173 -18.10 0.84 -23.14
N LYS A 174 -17.64 2.09 -23.14
CA LYS A 174 -16.38 2.47 -23.78
C LYS A 174 -15.34 2.61 -22.69
N LEU A 175 -14.48 1.61 -22.56
CA LEU A 175 -13.29 1.76 -21.74
C LEU A 175 -12.38 2.79 -22.43
N PRO A 176 -11.74 3.70 -21.69
CA PRO A 176 -10.63 4.46 -22.26
C PRO A 176 -9.63 3.44 -22.80
N GLU A 177 -9.16 3.66 -24.05
CA GLU A 177 -8.01 2.89 -24.55
C GLU A 177 -6.95 2.95 -23.48
N ALA A 178 -6.49 1.79 -23.01
CA ALA A 178 -5.59 1.69 -21.88
C ALA A 178 -4.46 2.69 -22.09
N ALA A 179 -4.51 3.80 -21.35
CA ALA A 179 -3.37 4.68 -21.22
C ALA A 179 -2.28 3.74 -20.72
N ARG A 180 -1.30 3.50 -21.60
CA ARG A 180 -0.22 2.52 -21.46
C ARG A 180 0.02 2.29 -19.99
N ILE A 181 -0.39 1.09 -19.56
CA ILE A 181 -0.33 0.59 -18.20
C ILE A 181 0.86 1.26 -17.52
N VAL A 182 0.57 2.17 -16.58
CA VAL A 182 1.54 2.55 -15.54
C VAL A 182 2.10 1.22 -15.07
N PRO A 183 3.40 0.95 -15.24
CA PRO A 183 3.95 -0.39 -15.11
C PRO A 183 3.40 -0.97 -13.82
N ALA A 184 2.81 -2.17 -13.93
CA ALA A 184 2.29 -2.92 -12.80
C ALA A 184 3.20 -2.65 -11.61
N ILE A 185 2.67 -2.04 -10.54
CA ILE A 185 3.39 -1.92 -9.28
C ILE A 185 4.05 -3.27 -9.10
N PRO A 186 5.38 -3.36 -9.09
CA PRO A 186 6.03 -4.65 -9.15
C PRO A 186 5.53 -5.39 -7.93
N PHE A 187 4.66 -6.39 -8.16
CA PHE A 187 4.56 -7.52 -7.27
C PHE A 187 6.03 -7.92 -7.10
N TYR A 188 6.58 -7.64 -5.93
CA TYR A 188 7.91 -8.11 -5.58
C TYR A 188 7.82 -9.64 -5.64
N ASN A 189 8.13 -10.19 -6.82
CA ASN A 189 8.40 -11.59 -7.05
C ASN A 189 9.59 -11.92 -6.15
N TYR A 190 9.32 -12.43 -4.96
CA TYR A 190 10.32 -13.20 -4.23
C TYR A 190 10.10 -14.67 -4.57
N PRO A 191 11.15 -15.38 -5.01
CA PRO A 191 11.05 -16.78 -5.36
C PRO A 191 10.70 -17.59 -4.10
N VAL A 192 9.65 -18.39 -4.21
CA VAL A 192 9.39 -19.46 -3.26
C VAL A 192 10.42 -20.55 -3.56
N ASN A 193 11.52 -20.57 -2.81
CA ASN A 193 12.42 -21.71 -2.84
C ASN A 193 11.78 -22.83 -2.00
N PHE A 194 11.48 -23.93 -2.69
CA PHE A 194 11.03 -25.21 -2.13
C PHE A 194 12.03 -25.81 -1.15
#